data_AF-A0A5E4LFV8-F1
#
_entry.id   AF-A0A5E4LFV8-F1
#
_cell.length_a   1.000
_cell.length_b   1.000
_cell.length_c   1.000
_cell.angle_alpha   90.00
_cell.angle_beta   90.00
_cell.angle_gamma   90.00
#
_symmetry.space_group_name_H-M   'P 1'
#
loop_
_entity.id
_entity.type
_entity.pdbx_description
1 polymer ?
#
loop_
_entity_poly.entity_id
_entity_poly.type
_entity_poly.pdbx_seq_one_letter_code
_entity_poly.pdbx_strand_id
1 'polypeptide(L)'
;MEKSKRNNWKASGKKPLISKDMPIGEVVSKWPETGSVMAEYGLHCIGCHISPFESIEAGAVAHGLAQKQIGEMLQRMNEVASRDDSAKGEGIIVSDSAAMKFRELMQKEGKEGWGLELSMEQEGCSGQGCVIDFAEKPGAGEIVLEAKGMRIFVSETDRQRANGIRIDYTEGTGGSGFRILMPKG
;
A
#
# COMPACT_ATOMS: atom_id res chain seq x y z
N MET A 1 -0.24 -7.18 41.54
CA MET A 1 -0.01 -5.76 41.20
C MET A 1 1.27 -5.68 40.42
N GLU A 2 1.21 -5.37 39.12
CA GLU A 2 2.27 -4.63 38.43
C GLU A 2 1.64 -4.03 37.17
N LYS A 3 1.36 -2.73 37.21
CA LYS A 3 0.78 -1.98 36.10
C LYS A 3 1.92 -1.68 35.13
N SER A 4 2.14 -2.53 34.13
CA SER A 4 3.07 -2.19 33.04
C SER A 4 2.42 -1.19 32.10
N LYS A 5 3.17 -0.14 31.82
CA LYS A 5 2.71 1.18 31.41
C LYS A 5 2.24 1.17 29.96
N ARG A 6 1.12 1.86 29.73
CA ARG A 6 0.44 2.09 28.45
C ARG A 6 1.39 2.80 27.47
N ASN A 7 1.65 2.16 26.33
CA ASN A 7 2.44 2.75 25.24
C ASN A 7 1.68 3.87 24.52
N ASN A 8 2.43 4.85 24.02
CA ASN A 8 2.04 6.22 23.67
C ASN A 8 1.36 6.38 22.28
N TRP A 9 0.57 5.39 21.83
CA TRP A 9 -0.01 5.37 20.46
C TRP A 9 -1.22 6.30 20.25
N LYS A 10 -1.64 7.06 21.26
CA LYS A 10 -2.86 7.89 21.21
C LYS A 10 -2.78 9.13 20.31
N ALA A 11 -1.62 9.44 19.71
CA ALA A 11 -1.45 10.67 18.93
C ALA A 11 -2.16 10.66 17.56
N SER A 12 -2.52 9.50 17.00
CA SER A 12 -3.10 9.38 15.65
C SER A 12 -4.55 8.86 15.60
N GLY A 13 -5.18 8.60 16.76
CA GLY A 13 -6.59 8.19 16.85
C GLY A 13 -6.96 6.82 16.23
N LYS A 14 -6.05 6.17 15.49
CA LYS A 14 -6.25 4.84 14.89
C LYS A 14 -5.60 3.76 15.76
N LYS A 15 -6.33 2.66 15.99
CA LYS A 15 -5.80 1.48 16.67
C LYS A 15 -4.71 0.83 15.80
N PRO A 16 -3.56 0.42 16.36
CA PRO A 16 -2.52 -0.26 15.58
C PRO A 16 -3.05 -1.58 15.00
N LEU A 17 -2.69 -1.85 13.75
CA LEU A 17 -3.01 -3.09 13.02
C LEU A 17 -2.19 -4.27 13.55
N ILE A 18 -0.92 -4.02 13.87
CA ILE A 18 0.03 -5.00 14.39
C ILE A 18 0.38 -4.64 15.83
N SER A 19 0.35 -5.63 16.72
CA SER A 19 0.79 -5.49 18.10
C SER A 19 1.92 -6.46 18.42
N LYS A 20 2.67 -6.15 19.49
CA LYS A 20 3.85 -6.93 19.92
C LYS A 20 3.53 -8.37 20.33
N ASP A 21 2.27 -8.61 20.70
CA ASP A 21 1.77 -9.91 21.16
C ASP A 21 1.32 -10.82 20.01
N MET A 22 1.27 -10.31 18.76
CA MET A 22 0.87 -11.10 17.60
C MET A 22 1.94 -12.12 17.21
N PRO A 23 1.55 -13.34 16.78
CA PRO A 23 2.49 -14.31 16.24
C PRO A 23 3.20 -13.78 15.00
N ILE A 24 4.51 -14.00 14.90
CA ILE A 24 5.33 -13.55 13.77
C ILE A 24 4.81 -14.17 12.46
N GLY A 25 4.44 -15.45 12.48
CA GLY A 25 3.88 -16.13 11.30
C GLY A 25 2.54 -15.54 10.85
N GLU A 26 1.68 -15.11 11.80
CA GLU A 26 0.43 -14.43 11.46
C GLU A 26 0.69 -13.09 10.79
N VAL A 27 1.65 -12.33 11.32
CA VAL A 27 1.97 -10.98 10.83
C VAL A 27 2.60 -11.04 9.45
N VAL A 28 3.59 -11.93 9.22
CA VAL A 28 4.20 -12.10 7.91
C VAL A 28 3.20 -12.69 6.90
N SER A 29 2.24 -13.52 7.34
CA SER A 29 1.19 -14.03 6.45
C SER A 29 0.19 -12.96 6.02
N LYS A 30 -0.20 -12.05 6.93
CA LYS A 30 -1.17 -10.98 6.66
C LYS A 30 -0.54 -9.75 6.00
N TRP A 31 0.71 -9.46 6.36
CA TRP A 31 1.48 -8.31 5.91
C TRP A 31 2.92 -8.73 5.54
N PRO A 32 3.13 -9.48 4.43
CA PRO A 32 4.44 -9.98 4.01
C PRO A 32 5.51 -8.89 3.91
N GLU A 33 5.11 -7.68 3.54
CA GLU A 33 5.95 -6.48 3.43
C GLU A 33 6.58 -6.05 4.76
N THR A 34 6.02 -6.46 5.90
CA THR A 34 6.64 -6.23 7.21
C THR A 34 7.88 -7.08 7.42
N GLY A 35 8.08 -8.13 6.62
CA GLY A 35 9.28 -8.97 6.66
C GLY A 35 10.57 -8.21 6.36
N SER A 36 10.54 -7.21 5.46
CA SER A 36 11.71 -6.37 5.19
C SER A 36 12.02 -5.47 6.39
N VAL A 37 10.99 -4.92 7.04
CA VAL A 37 11.15 -4.15 8.28
C VAL A 37 11.78 -5.05 9.36
N MET A 38 11.24 -6.25 9.59
CA MET A 38 11.82 -7.20 10.55
C MET A 38 13.30 -7.50 10.25
N ALA A 39 13.64 -7.71 8.98
CA ALA A 39 15.02 -7.98 8.56
C ALA A 39 15.99 -6.83 8.88
N GLU A 40 15.56 -5.57 8.72
CA GLU A 40 16.35 -4.38 9.10
C GLU A 40 16.68 -4.34 10.60
N TYR A 41 15.80 -4.91 11.43
CA TYR A 41 16.00 -5.06 12.86
C TYR A 41 16.68 -6.39 13.25
N GLY A 42 17.22 -7.14 12.28
CA GLY A 42 17.97 -8.37 12.53
C GLY A 42 17.12 -9.63 12.67
N LEU A 43 15.83 -9.57 12.35
CA LEU A 43 14.89 -10.71 12.40
C LEU A 43 14.72 -11.36 11.02
N HIS A 44 15.82 -11.53 10.27
CA HIS A 44 15.77 -12.16 8.94
C HIS A 44 15.91 -13.69 9.02
N CYS A 45 15.19 -14.41 8.17
CA CYS A 45 15.13 -15.88 8.15
C CYS A 45 16.32 -16.54 7.43
N ILE A 46 17.57 -16.26 7.81
CA ILE A 46 18.75 -16.98 7.30
C ILE A 46 19.33 -17.85 8.42
N GLY A 47 18.68 -19.00 8.62
CA GLY A 47 19.11 -20.03 9.57
C GLY A 47 18.49 -19.91 10.96
N CYS A 48 17.48 -20.76 11.22
CA CYS A 48 16.89 -21.20 12.50
C CYS A 48 16.80 -20.20 13.67
N HIS A 49 15.61 -20.01 14.26
CA HIS A 49 15.28 -19.84 15.70
C HIS A 49 13.92 -19.12 15.89
N ILE A 50 13.44 -18.35 14.91
CA ILE A 50 12.12 -17.72 15.00
C ILE A 50 11.02 -18.76 14.75
N SER A 51 10.26 -19.09 15.78
CA SER A 51 9.07 -19.92 15.65
C SER A 51 7.94 -19.09 15.05
N PRO A 52 7.22 -19.55 14.00
CA PRO A 52 6.09 -18.80 13.44
C PRO A 52 4.95 -18.59 14.45
N PHE A 53 4.96 -19.36 15.55
CA PHE A 53 4.00 -19.27 16.64
C PHE A 53 4.45 -18.34 17.78
N GLU A 54 5.68 -17.87 17.75
CA GLU A 54 6.22 -16.93 18.74
C GLU A 54 5.71 -15.51 18.48
N SER A 55 5.49 -14.74 19.54
CA SER A 55 5.10 -13.32 19.41
C SER A 55 6.26 -12.47 18.91
N ILE A 56 5.95 -11.34 18.26
CA ILE A 56 6.96 -10.38 17.81
C ILE A 56 7.88 -9.95 18.96
N GLU A 57 7.31 -9.68 20.14
CA GLU A 57 8.11 -9.29 21.31
C GLU A 57 9.07 -10.39 21.76
N ALA A 58 8.59 -11.63 21.86
CA ALA A 58 9.42 -12.74 22.32
C ALA A 58 10.58 -13.02 21.35
N GLY A 59 10.30 -13.06 20.04
CA GLY A 59 11.34 -13.25 19.02
C GLY A 59 12.34 -12.09 18.99
N ALA A 60 11.86 -10.85 19.12
CA ALA A 60 12.73 -9.67 19.17
C ALA A 60 13.64 -9.66 20.41
N VAL A 61 13.11 -10.02 21.59
CA VAL A 61 13.91 -10.11 22.83
C VAL A 61 14.94 -11.24 22.74
N ALA A 62 14.58 -12.40 22.17
CA ALA A 62 15.53 -13.50 21.95
C ALA A 62 16.71 -13.09 21.06
N HIS A 63 16.50 -12.11 20.16
CA HIS A 63 17.53 -11.50 19.31
C HIS A 63 18.20 -10.26 19.92
N GLY A 64 17.95 -9.96 21.21
CA GLY A 64 18.65 -8.91 21.95
C GLY A 64 18.12 -7.50 21.72
N LEU A 65 16.94 -7.33 21.12
CA LEU A 65 16.36 -6.00 20.91
C LEU A 65 15.83 -5.42 22.21
N ALA A 66 16.18 -4.17 22.49
CA ALA A 66 15.61 -3.43 23.60
C ALA A 66 14.14 -3.07 23.32
N GLN A 67 13.34 -2.93 24.38
CA GLN A 67 11.92 -2.53 24.31
C GLN A 67 11.66 -1.26 23.46
N LYS A 68 12.61 -0.32 23.46
CA LYS A 68 12.56 0.87 22.60
C LYS A 68 12.65 0.51 21.11
N GLN A 69 13.60 -0.35 20.74
CA GLN A 69 13.78 -0.81 19.36
C GLN A 69 12.57 -1.63 18.89
N ILE A 70 11.99 -2.44 19.77
CA ILE A 70 10.74 -3.17 19.49
C ILE A 70 9.60 -2.18 19.21
N GLY A 71 9.49 -1.11 19.99
CA GLY A 71 8.50 -0.05 19.76
C GLY A 71 8.68 0.66 18.41
N GLU A 72 9.91 1.02 18.07
CA GLU A 72 10.27 1.66 16.79
C GLU A 72 9.99 0.72 15.60
N MET A 73 10.36 -0.55 15.72
CA MET A 73 10.06 -1.58 14.73
C MET A 73 8.56 -1.74 14.52
N LEU A 74 7.77 -1.87 15.59
CA LEU A 74 6.31 -2.00 15.51
C LEU A 74 5.66 -0.78 14.90
N GLN A 75 6.14 0.42 15.21
CA GLN A 75 5.65 1.63 14.56
C GLN A 75 5.85 1.54 13.05
N ARG A 76 7.06 1.20 12.62
CA ARG A 76 7.40 1.11 11.20
C ARG A 76 6.66 -0.02 10.49
N MET A 77 6.48 -1.18 11.15
CA MET A 77 5.66 -2.27 10.65
C MET A 77 4.20 -1.84 10.49
N ASN A 78 3.63 -1.08 11.43
CA ASN A 78 2.27 -0.56 11.32
C ASN A 78 2.15 0.51 10.22
N GLU A 79 3.16 1.34 10.02
CA GLU A 79 3.20 2.28 8.89
C GLU A 79 3.15 1.51 7.57
N VAL A 80 3.98 0.48 7.42
CA VAL A 80 4.02 -0.35 6.21
C VAL A 80 2.75 -1.20 6.06
N ALA A 81 2.23 -1.80 7.13
CA ALA A 81 0.97 -2.58 7.09
C ALA A 81 -0.27 -1.72 6.88
N SER A 82 -0.18 -0.41 7.17
CA SER A 82 -1.22 0.57 6.85
C SER A 82 -1.06 1.18 5.46
N ARG A 83 0.09 0.94 4.79
CA ARG A 83 0.19 1.19 3.36
C ARG A 83 -0.67 0.13 2.70
N ASP A 84 -1.72 0.61 2.08
CA ASP A 84 -2.77 -0.13 1.39
C ASP A 84 -2.20 -0.80 0.13
N ASP A 85 -1.28 -1.76 0.35
CA ASP A 85 -0.53 -2.53 -0.66
C ASP A 85 -1.03 -3.99 -0.70
N SER A 86 -1.94 -4.41 0.19
CA SER A 86 -2.53 -5.75 0.21
C SER A 86 -3.62 -5.97 -0.86
N ALA A 87 -3.55 -5.24 -1.97
CA ALA A 87 -4.53 -5.30 -3.04
C ALA A 87 -4.38 -6.60 -3.88
N LYS A 88 -4.73 -7.73 -3.27
CA LYS A 88 -5.58 -8.73 -3.96
C LYS A 88 -7.03 -8.24 -3.93
N GLY A 89 -7.24 -6.99 -4.33
CA GLY A 89 -8.55 -6.35 -4.41
C GLY A 89 -9.09 -6.49 -5.83
N GLU A 90 -10.38 -6.79 -5.96
CA GLU A 90 -11.07 -6.63 -7.24
C GLU A 90 -11.12 -5.14 -7.60
N GLY A 91 -10.68 -4.78 -8.80
CA GLY A 91 -10.71 -3.40 -9.31
C GLY A 91 -9.52 -2.53 -8.92
N ILE A 92 -9.59 -1.26 -9.33
CA ILE A 92 -8.55 -0.24 -9.13
C ILE A 92 -8.83 0.54 -7.84
N ILE A 93 -7.77 0.84 -7.08
CA ILE A 93 -7.87 1.57 -5.82
C ILE A 93 -7.45 3.02 -6.05
N VAL A 94 -8.25 3.96 -5.57
CA VAL A 94 -7.99 5.40 -5.71
C VAL A 94 -7.84 6.03 -4.33
N SER A 95 -6.76 6.80 -4.11
CA SER A 95 -6.59 7.56 -2.88
C SER A 95 -7.54 8.77 -2.83
N ASP A 96 -7.83 9.30 -1.63
CA ASP A 96 -8.67 10.50 -1.51
C ASP A 96 -8.02 11.73 -2.18
N SER A 97 -6.69 11.85 -2.06
CA SER A 97 -5.91 12.90 -2.73
C SER A 97 -6.03 12.83 -4.25
N ALA A 98 -5.94 11.63 -4.84
CA ALA A 98 -6.12 11.44 -6.28
C ALA A 98 -7.53 11.82 -6.74
N ALA A 99 -8.57 11.32 -6.06
CA ALA A 99 -9.95 11.63 -6.43
C ALA A 99 -10.28 13.12 -6.30
N MET A 100 -9.79 13.78 -5.24
CA MET A 100 -9.94 15.22 -5.05
C MET A 100 -9.24 15.99 -6.16
N LYS A 101 -7.98 15.66 -6.45
CA LYS A 101 -7.22 16.37 -7.47
C LYS A 101 -7.78 16.17 -8.86
N PHE A 102 -8.19 14.95 -9.20
CA PHE A 102 -8.84 14.66 -10.46
C PHE A 102 -10.07 15.55 -10.66
N ARG A 103 -10.96 15.63 -9.66
CA ARG A 103 -12.15 16.49 -9.71
C ARG A 103 -11.79 17.96 -9.89
N GLU A 104 -10.80 18.45 -9.14
CA GLU A 104 -10.31 19.83 -9.25
C GLU A 104 -9.84 20.14 -10.67
N LEU A 105 -9.03 19.25 -11.27
CA LEU A 105 -8.52 19.41 -12.63
C LEU A 105 -9.64 19.38 -13.67
N MET A 106 -10.57 18.42 -13.57
CA MET A 106 -11.68 18.32 -14.52
C MET A 106 -12.57 19.57 -14.48
N GLN A 107 -12.85 20.10 -13.29
CA GLN A 107 -13.62 21.33 -13.13
C GLN A 107 -12.86 22.54 -13.69
N LYS A 108 -11.57 22.67 -13.37
CA LYS A 108 -10.74 23.80 -13.78
C LYS A 108 -10.52 23.85 -15.29
N GLU A 109 -10.42 22.69 -15.94
CA GLU A 109 -10.21 22.58 -17.39
C GLU A 109 -11.52 22.48 -18.19
N GLY A 110 -12.69 22.49 -17.54
CA GLY A 110 -13.98 22.32 -18.22
C GLY A 110 -14.15 20.93 -18.85
N LYS A 111 -13.46 19.92 -18.31
CA LYS A 111 -13.46 18.53 -18.75
C LYS A 111 -14.40 17.67 -17.90
N GLU A 112 -15.54 18.22 -17.52
CA GLU A 112 -16.55 17.49 -16.75
C GLU A 112 -16.99 16.24 -17.54
N GLY A 113 -17.03 15.09 -16.87
CA GLY A 113 -17.37 13.81 -17.49
C GLY A 113 -16.18 13.05 -18.10
N TRP A 114 -14.99 13.64 -18.22
CA TRP A 114 -13.78 12.91 -18.63
C TRP A 114 -13.36 11.87 -17.59
N GLY A 115 -12.56 10.90 -18.03
CA GLY A 115 -11.95 9.85 -17.23
C GLY A 115 -10.42 9.83 -17.36
N LEU A 116 -9.81 8.87 -16.68
CA LEU A 116 -8.39 8.56 -16.76
C LEU A 116 -8.20 7.25 -17.55
N GLU A 117 -7.50 7.31 -18.67
CA GLU A 117 -7.10 6.13 -19.44
C GLU A 117 -5.84 5.51 -18.82
N LEU A 118 -5.81 4.18 -18.68
CA LEU A 118 -4.67 3.41 -18.22
C LEU A 118 -4.21 2.48 -19.33
N SER A 119 -3.07 2.81 -19.92
CA SER A 119 -2.38 1.98 -20.90
C SER A 119 -1.30 1.16 -20.21
N MET A 120 -1.43 -0.16 -20.23
CA MET A 120 -0.45 -1.07 -19.62
C MET A 120 0.74 -1.28 -20.55
N GLU A 121 1.95 -1.06 -20.04
CA GLU A 121 3.20 -1.25 -20.80
C GLU A 121 4.03 -2.40 -20.23
N GLN A 122 4.78 -3.08 -21.10
CA GLN A 122 5.83 -4.01 -20.67
C GLN A 122 7.18 -3.30 -20.68
N GLU A 123 7.66 -2.93 -19.50
CA GLU A 123 9.00 -2.40 -19.32
C GLU A 123 10.02 -3.54 -19.24
N GLY A 124 10.45 -4.06 -20.40
CA GLY A 124 11.58 -5.00 -20.51
C GLY A 124 11.37 -6.35 -19.80
N CYS A 125 12.47 -7.02 -19.42
CA CYS A 125 12.46 -8.45 -19.06
C CYS A 125 11.74 -8.78 -17.74
N SER A 126 11.41 -7.78 -16.89
CA SER A 126 10.75 -8.03 -15.60
C SER A 126 9.92 -6.85 -15.05
N GLY A 127 9.78 -5.74 -15.78
CA GLY A 127 9.03 -4.57 -15.33
C GLY A 127 7.64 -4.49 -15.98
N GLN A 128 6.62 -4.21 -15.18
CA GLN A 128 5.31 -3.79 -15.68
C GLN A 128 5.12 -2.32 -15.35
N GLY A 129 4.82 -1.52 -16.38
CA GLY A 129 4.56 -0.09 -16.28
C GLY A 129 3.11 0.22 -16.66
N CYS A 130 2.68 1.44 -16.37
CA CYS A 130 1.40 1.96 -16.82
C CYS A 130 1.55 3.45 -17.13
N VAL A 131 1.07 3.83 -18.31
CA VAL A 131 0.95 5.22 -18.75
C VAL A 131 -0.50 5.65 -18.56
N ILE A 132 -0.68 6.91 -18.15
CA ILE A 132 -2.00 7.48 -17.94
C ILE A 132 -2.22 8.75 -18.76
N ASP A 133 -3.45 8.91 -19.23
CA ASP A 133 -3.90 10.08 -19.96
C ASP A 133 -5.33 10.46 -19.57
N PHE A 134 -5.71 11.72 -19.80
CA PHE A 134 -7.10 12.16 -19.63
C PHE A 134 -7.87 11.96 -20.92
N ALA A 135 -9.03 11.30 -20.85
CA ALA A 135 -9.85 11.01 -22.03
C ALA A 135 -11.33 11.36 -21.79
N GLU A 136 -12.01 11.87 -22.81
CA GLU A 136 -13.44 12.21 -22.73
C GLU A 136 -14.33 10.94 -22.64
N LYS A 137 -13.93 9.90 -23.37
CA LYS A 137 -14.67 8.64 -23.53
C LYS A 137 -13.70 7.48 -23.63
N PRO A 138 -14.12 6.25 -23.27
CA PRO A 138 -13.31 5.06 -23.49
C PRO A 138 -13.03 4.87 -24.98
N GLY A 139 -11.81 4.42 -25.28
CA GLY A 139 -11.38 3.95 -26.58
C GLY A 139 -12.04 2.63 -26.99
N ALA A 140 -11.74 2.17 -28.20
CA ALA A 140 -12.28 0.91 -28.71
C ALA A 140 -11.68 -0.28 -27.96
N GLY A 141 -12.55 -1.13 -27.39
CA GLY A 141 -12.12 -2.29 -26.60
C GLY A 141 -11.78 -1.98 -25.15
N GLU A 142 -11.95 -0.74 -24.72
CA GLU A 142 -11.82 -0.36 -23.31
C GLU A 142 -13.14 -0.50 -22.56
N ILE A 143 -13.01 -0.85 -21.28
CA ILE A 143 -14.09 -0.82 -20.30
C ILE A 143 -13.93 0.36 -19.36
N VAL A 144 -15.05 0.75 -18.75
CA VAL A 144 -15.08 1.78 -17.72
C VAL A 144 -15.13 1.10 -16.35
N LEU A 145 -14.12 1.36 -15.53
CA LEU A 145 -14.09 1.08 -14.11
C LEU A 145 -14.38 2.38 -13.34
N GLU A 146 -15.08 2.27 -12.21
CA GLU A 146 -15.38 3.44 -11.37
C GLU A 146 -14.81 3.27 -9.97
N ALA A 147 -14.05 4.26 -9.51
CA ALA A 147 -13.49 4.29 -8.16
C ALA A 147 -13.47 5.71 -7.62
N LYS A 148 -14.08 5.93 -6.45
CA LYS A 148 -14.19 7.25 -5.79
C LYS A 148 -14.72 8.38 -6.71
N GLY A 149 -15.62 8.03 -7.63
CA GLY A 149 -16.20 8.97 -8.61
C GLY A 149 -15.27 9.34 -9.77
N MET A 150 -14.11 8.69 -9.89
CA MET A 150 -13.28 8.74 -11.09
C MET A 150 -13.73 7.64 -12.06
N ARG A 151 -13.89 7.99 -13.32
CA ARG A 151 -14.03 7.04 -14.43
C ARG A 151 -12.63 6.66 -14.90
N ILE A 152 -12.36 5.38 -15.00
CA ILE A 152 -11.06 4.84 -15.37
C ILE A 152 -11.24 3.93 -16.57
N PHE A 153 -10.55 4.21 -17.66
CA PHE A 153 -10.63 3.43 -18.89
C PHE A 153 -9.44 2.48 -18.96
N VAL A 154 -9.73 1.22 -19.25
CA VAL A 154 -8.70 0.18 -19.38
C VAL A 154 -9.13 -0.78 -20.46
N SER A 155 -8.19 -1.29 -21.25
CA SER A 155 -8.46 -2.38 -22.19
C SER A 155 -9.10 -3.58 -21.47
N GLU A 156 -10.13 -4.19 -22.07
CA GLU A 156 -10.75 -5.42 -21.54
C GLU A 156 -9.70 -6.52 -21.30
N THR A 157 -8.67 -6.60 -22.14
CA THR A 157 -7.59 -7.60 -22.00
C THR A 157 -6.73 -7.38 -20.76
N ASP A 158 -6.66 -6.14 -20.27
CA ASP A 158 -5.86 -5.75 -19.12
C ASP A 158 -6.70 -5.61 -17.84
N ARG A 159 -8.02 -5.81 -17.91
CA ARG A 159 -8.93 -5.73 -16.75
C ARG A 159 -8.41 -6.48 -15.53
N GLN A 160 -7.94 -7.72 -15.72
CA GLN A 160 -7.43 -8.53 -14.61
C GLN A 160 -6.09 -8.04 -14.09
N ARG A 161 -5.24 -7.50 -14.98
CA ARG A 161 -3.93 -6.93 -14.61
C ARG A 161 -4.07 -5.60 -13.89
N ALA A 162 -5.17 -4.88 -14.13
CA ALA A 162 -5.49 -3.63 -13.48
C ALA A 162 -5.99 -3.80 -12.04
N ASN A 163 -6.41 -5.01 -11.65
CA ASN A 163 -6.83 -5.29 -10.29
C ASN A 163 -5.70 -5.00 -9.30
N GLY A 164 -6.00 -4.20 -8.29
CA GLY A 164 -5.05 -3.79 -7.26
C GLY A 164 -4.06 -2.70 -7.68
N ILE A 165 -4.13 -2.19 -8.92
CA ILE A 165 -3.44 -0.94 -9.26
C ILE A 165 -3.97 0.16 -8.35
N ARG A 166 -3.05 0.93 -7.76
CA ARG A 166 -3.38 2.07 -6.92
C ARG A 166 -3.01 3.38 -7.62
N ILE A 167 -3.99 4.27 -7.71
CA ILE A 167 -3.85 5.64 -8.21
C ILE A 167 -3.77 6.57 -7.00
N ASP A 168 -2.64 7.27 -6.88
CA ASP A 168 -2.41 8.29 -5.86
C ASP A 168 -2.06 9.64 -6.51
N TYR A 169 -2.02 10.70 -5.72
CA TYR A 169 -1.55 12.02 -6.14
C TYR A 169 -0.63 12.59 -5.08
N THR A 170 0.55 13.03 -5.50
CA THR A 170 1.54 13.64 -4.61
C THR A 170 1.80 15.09 -4.97
N GLU A 171 1.95 15.94 -3.96
CA GLU A 171 2.41 17.32 -4.09
C GLU A 171 3.69 17.50 -3.26
N GLY A 172 4.72 18.11 -3.83
CA GLY A 172 6.00 18.34 -3.15
C GLY A 172 7.04 19.05 -4.00
N THR A 173 8.20 19.33 -3.41
CA THR A 173 9.31 20.07 -4.05
C THR A 173 9.92 19.35 -5.26
N GLY A 174 9.73 18.03 -5.37
CA GLY A 174 10.17 17.20 -6.50
C GLY A 174 9.16 17.08 -7.65
N GLY A 175 8.05 17.84 -7.59
CA GLY A 175 6.99 17.81 -8.59
C GLY A 175 5.65 17.34 -8.02
N SER A 176 4.58 17.73 -8.71
CA SER A 176 3.21 17.32 -8.41
C SER A 176 2.67 16.45 -9.54
N GLY A 177 2.02 15.35 -9.21
CA GLY A 177 1.49 14.46 -10.25
C GLY A 177 0.76 13.25 -9.69
N PHE A 178 -0.02 12.62 -10.58
CA PHE A 178 -0.59 11.31 -10.31
C PHE A 178 0.52 10.27 -10.29
N ARG A 179 0.40 9.31 -9.38
CA ARG A 179 1.33 8.19 -9.24
C ARG A 179 0.56 6.89 -9.34
N ILE A 180 1.05 6.01 -10.19
CA ILE A 180 0.51 4.67 -10.34
C ILE A 180 1.43 3.71 -9.59
N LEU A 181 0.85 2.98 -8.65
CA LEU A 181 1.53 1.96 -7.88
C LEU A 181 0.98 0.62 -8.35
N MET A 182 1.86 -0.17 -8.98
CA MET A 182 1.52 -1.51 -9.43
C MET A 182 1.34 -2.44 -8.23
N PRO A 183 0.34 -3.34 -8.26
CA PRO A 183 0.22 -4.36 -7.22
C PRO A 183 1.49 -5.23 -7.24
N LYS A 184 1.95 -5.62 -6.05
CA LYS A 184 3.09 -6.53 -5.93
C LYS A 184 2.60 -7.96 -6.24
N GLY A 185 3.32 -8.67 -7.11
CA GLY A 185 3.05 -10.06 -7.48
C GLY A 185 3.26 -11.05 -6.35
#